data_AF-E0ID73-F1
#
_entry.id   AF-E0ID73-F1
#
_cell.length_a   1.000
_cell.length_b   1.000
_cell.length_c   1.000
_cell.angle_alpha   90.00
_cell.angle_beta   90.00
_cell.angle_gamma   90.00
#
_symmetry.space_group_name_H-M   'P 1'
#
loop_
_entity.id
_entity.type
_entity.pdbx_description
1 polymer ?
#
loop_
_entity_poly.entity_id
_entity_poly.type
_entity_poly.pdbx_seq_one_letter_code
_entity_poly.pdbx_strand_id
1 'polypeptide(L)'
;MEKKLTESKAKAHQRSDQEDRALGYKNWHRGLKRNLYMLDVDSIEWRVRDGELIPVGVMEITRTDSDQQIGTAYLDKIIERFEIRDFQGKIAKRLASILGVKAYIVLYKYDCSEFFVYNLSDNGPWNKFDPKGMESFLESL
;
A
#
# COMPACT_ATOMS: atom_id res chain seq x y z
N MET A 1 -6.78 -25.04 15.83
CA MET A 1 -7.57 -23.87 15.39
C MET A 1 -7.69 -23.96 13.88
N GLU A 2 -8.90 -24.21 13.36
CA GLU A 2 -9.13 -24.32 11.92
C GLU A 2 -8.84 -22.98 11.21
N LYS A 3 -8.16 -23.04 10.07
CA LYS A 3 -7.87 -21.85 9.25
C LYS A 3 -9.16 -21.38 8.60
N LYS A 4 -9.59 -20.15 8.88
CA LYS A 4 -10.66 -19.51 8.11
C LYS A 4 -10.18 -19.23 6.69
N LEU A 5 -10.96 -19.58 5.66
CA LEU A 5 -10.68 -19.28 4.26
C LEU A 5 -11.67 -18.23 3.74
N THR A 6 -11.26 -17.43 2.75
CA THR A 6 -12.14 -16.54 1.98
C THR A 6 -13.01 -17.35 1.02
N GLU A 7 -13.99 -16.72 0.37
CA GLU A 7 -14.80 -17.35 -0.68
C GLU A 7 -13.94 -17.89 -1.85
N SER A 8 -12.81 -17.23 -2.12
CA SER A 8 -11.80 -17.67 -3.10
C SER A 8 -10.84 -18.75 -2.59
N LYS A 9 -11.10 -19.35 -1.42
CA LYS A 9 -10.24 -20.33 -0.74
C LYS A 9 -8.85 -19.81 -0.33
N ALA A 10 -8.63 -18.49 -0.34
CA ALA A 10 -7.41 -17.89 0.19
C ALA A 10 -7.47 -17.79 1.73
N LYS A 11 -6.32 -17.57 2.38
CA LYS A 11 -6.26 -17.42 3.84
C LYS A 11 -7.04 -16.15 4.26
N ALA A 12 -8.12 -16.32 5.03
CA ALA A 12 -8.86 -15.19 5.57
C ALA A 12 -8.13 -14.56 6.77
N HIS A 13 -8.53 -13.34 7.14
CA HIS A 13 -8.10 -12.72 8.39
C HIS A 13 -8.50 -13.61 9.59
N GLN A 14 -7.54 -13.95 10.45
CA GLN A 14 -7.73 -14.96 11.50
C GLN A 14 -8.00 -14.38 12.89
N ARG A 15 -7.82 -13.07 13.08
CA ARG A 15 -7.95 -12.41 14.39
C ARG A 15 -9.32 -11.75 14.54
N SER A 16 -9.83 -11.74 15.76
CA SER A 16 -11.08 -11.05 16.13
C SER A 16 -10.84 -9.72 16.86
N ASP A 17 -9.62 -9.49 17.35
CA ASP A 17 -9.21 -8.26 18.02
C ASP A 17 -8.59 -7.26 17.02
N GLN A 18 -8.90 -5.97 17.18
CA GLN A 18 -8.30 -4.89 16.36
C GLN A 18 -6.99 -4.35 16.97
N GLU A 19 -6.40 -5.08 17.92
CA GLU A 19 -5.22 -4.63 18.65
C GLU A 19 -3.97 -4.61 17.74
N ASP A 20 -3.35 -3.44 17.58
CA ASP A 20 -1.98 -3.33 17.08
C ASP A 20 -0.99 -3.69 18.20
N ARG A 21 -0.57 -4.95 18.24
CA ARG A 21 0.39 -5.46 19.23
C ARG A 21 1.78 -4.84 19.12
N ALA A 22 2.10 -4.20 17.99
CA ALA A 22 3.34 -3.46 17.83
C ALA A 22 3.26 -2.03 18.38
N LEU A 23 2.06 -1.53 18.75
CA LEU A 23 1.85 -0.14 19.16
C LEU A 23 2.76 0.28 20.32
N GLY A 24 2.93 -0.57 21.35
CA GLY A 24 3.81 -0.29 22.47
C GLY A 24 5.27 -0.08 22.05
N TYR A 25 5.78 -0.96 21.19
CA TYR A 25 7.14 -0.83 20.65
C TYR A 25 7.29 0.37 19.72
N LYS A 26 6.33 0.58 18.80
CA LYS A 26 6.31 1.74 17.89
C LYS A 26 6.34 3.06 18.66
N ASN A 27 5.58 3.16 19.76
CA ASN A 27 5.56 4.35 20.60
C ASN A 27 6.86 4.56 21.37
N TRP A 28 7.42 3.50 21.96
CA TRP A 28 8.75 3.57 22.58
C TRP A 28 9.83 4.01 21.59
N HIS A 29 9.86 3.42 20.38
CA HIS A 29 10.84 3.75 19.35
C HIS A 29 10.71 5.20 18.87
N ARG A 30 9.49 5.72 18.70
CA ARG A 30 9.24 7.14 18.35
C ARG A 30 9.76 8.12 19.40
N GLY A 31 9.91 7.68 20.66
CA GLY A 31 10.52 8.48 21.73
C GLY A 31 12.06 8.50 21.72
N LEU A 32 12.71 7.74 20.83
CA LEU A 32 14.17 7.68 20.75
C LEU A 32 14.76 8.88 20.00
N LYS A 33 16.10 8.94 19.93
CA LYS A 33 16.85 10.03 19.28
C LYS A 33 16.41 10.26 17.83
N ARG A 34 16.47 11.51 17.38
CA ARG A 34 16.03 11.98 16.04
C ARG A 34 16.68 11.30 14.83
N ASN A 35 17.77 10.54 15.02
CA ASN A 35 18.43 9.80 13.95
C ASN A 35 17.99 8.33 13.83
N LEU A 36 17.06 7.89 14.69
CA LEU A 36 16.50 6.54 14.67
C LEU A 36 15.14 6.59 13.97
N TYR A 37 15.12 6.16 12.72
CA TYR A 37 13.92 6.14 11.89
C TYR A 37 13.42 4.72 11.71
N MET A 38 12.13 4.53 11.95
CA MET A 38 11.41 3.30 11.67
C MET A 38 10.07 3.68 11.04
N LEU A 39 9.80 3.12 9.88
CA LEU A 39 8.57 3.31 9.14
C LEU A 39 8.05 1.95 8.71
N ASP A 40 6.73 1.79 8.78
CA ASP A 40 6.07 0.65 8.18
C ASP A 40 6.04 0.84 6.66
N VAL A 41 6.18 -0.24 5.91
CA VAL A 41 5.89 -0.31 4.48
C VAL A 41 4.56 -1.02 4.37
N ASP A 42 3.56 -0.40 3.74
CA ASP A 42 2.20 -0.92 3.79
C ASP A 42 2.13 -2.33 3.17
N SER A 43 2.56 -2.48 1.92
CA SER A 43 2.54 -3.77 1.22
C SER A 43 3.69 -3.91 0.21
N ILE A 44 4.19 -5.14 0.09
CA ILE A 44 4.94 -5.61 -1.07
C ILE A 44 4.09 -6.70 -1.71
N GLU A 45 3.77 -6.53 -2.98
CA GLU A 45 3.01 -7.51 -3.75
C GLU A 45 3.99 -8.58 -4.28
N TRP A 46 3.63 -9.85 -4.13
CA TRP A 46 4.46 -10.99 -4.52
C TRP A 46 3.74 -11.92 -5.49
N ARG A 47 4.51 -12.61 -6.32
CA ARG A 47 4.05 -13.74 -7.14
C ARG A 47 4.90 -14.96 -6.83
N VAL A 48 4.32 -16.14 -7.02
CA VAL A 48 5.08 -17.39 -7.03
C VAL A 48 5.30 -17.78 -8.48
N ARG A 49 6.56 -17.83 -8.93
CA ARG A 49 6.93 -18.37 -10.26
C ARG A 49 8.00 -19.42 -10.05
N ASP A 50 7.78 -20.61 -10.60
CA ASP A 50 8.70 -21.75 -10.48
C ASP A 50 9.10 -22.11 -9.03
N GLY A 51 8.19 -21.91 -8.08
CA GLY A 51 8.40 -22.18 -6.65
C GLY A 51 9.08 -21.05 -5.87
N GLU A 52 9.50 -19.98 -6.55
CA GLU A 52 10.17 -18.83 -5.94
C GLU A 52 9.23 -17.64 -5.76
N LEU A 53 9.41 -16.90 -4.66
CA LEU A 53 8.70 -15.65 -4.41
C LEU A 53 9.39 -14.47 -5.13
N ILE A 54 8.67 -13.85 -6.06
CA ILE A 54 9.15 -12.72 -6.85
C ILE A 54 8.33 -11.49 -6.48
N PRO A 55 8.95 -10.38 -6.05
CA PRO A 55 8.22 -9.14 -5.80
C PRO A 55 7.77 -8.56 -7.14
N VAL A 56 6.58 -7.97 -7.19
CA VAL A 56 6.05 -7.32 -8.40
C VAL A 56 5.67 -5.85 -8.17
N GLY A 57 5.59 -5.41 -6.92
CA GLY A 57 5.38 -3.99 -6.62
C GLY A 57 5.50 -3.67 -5.14
N VAL A 58 5.86 -2.43 -4.82
CA VAL A 58 5.74 -1.86 -3.47
C VAL A 58 4.54 -0.92 -3.49
N MET A 59 3.63 -1.05 -2.53
CA MET A 59 2.40 -0.26 -2.50
C MET A 59 2.30 0.50 -1.19
N GLU A 60 2.02 1.79 -1.30
CA GLU A 60 1.55 2.64 -0.20
C GLU A 60 0.03 2.81 -0.36
N ILE A 61 -0.73 2.40 0.65
CA ILE A 61 -2.17 2.25 0.55
C ILE A 61 -2.84 3.32 1.41
N THR A 62 -3.73 4.09 0.80
CA THR A 62 -4.49 5.12 1.50
C THR A 62 -5.98 4.98 1.18
N ARG A 63 -6.83 5.24 2.15
CA ARG A 63 -8.29 5.15 2.00
C ARG A 63 -8.90 6.54 1.95
N THR A 64 -9.99 6.71 1.20
CA THR A 64 -10.93 7.82 1.41
C THR A 64 -12.17 7.29 2.13
N ASP A 65 -12.60 8.03 3.15
CA ASP A 65 -13.89 7.81 3.83
C ASP A 65 -15.00 8.70 3.24
N SER A 66 -14.68 9.51 2.24
CA SER A 66 -15.64 10.37 1.57
C SER A 66 -16.34 9.64 0.44
N ASP A 67 -17.66 9.70 0.45
CA ASP A 67 -18.51 9.28 -0.69
C ASP A 67 -18.46 10.28 -1.85
N GLN A 68 -17.86 11.46 -1.64
CA GLN A 68 -17.74 12.48 -2.67
C GLN A 68 -16.82 12.01 -3.81
N GLN A 69 -17.06 12.58 -4.99
CA GLN A 69 -16.19 12.39 -6.13
C GLN A 69 -14.78 12.90 -5.81
N ILE A 70 -13.78 12.04 -6.00
CA ILE A 70 -12.38 12.39 -5.80
C ILE A 70 -11.94 13.37 -6.89
N GLY A 71 -11.66 14.61 -6.48
CA GLY A 71 -11.14 15.65 -7.36
C GLY A 71 -9.60 15.65 -7.42
N THR A 72 -9.06 16.31 -8.44
CA THR A 72 -7.61 16.45 -8.67
C THR A 72 -6.87 17.07 -7.48
N ALA A 73 -7.43 18.12 -6.87
CA ALA A 73 -6.84 18.76 -5.70
C ALA A 73 -6.67 17.82 -4.49
N TYR A 74 -7.50 16.78 -4.36
CA TYR A 74 -7.35 15.77 -3.32
C TYR A 74 -6.20 14.80 -3.65
N LEU A 75 -6.12 14.37 -4.91
CA LEU A 75 -5.04 13.52 -5.43
C LEU A 75 -3.67 14.21 -5.33
N ASP A 76 -3.59 15.50 -5.62
CA ASP A 76 -2.36 16.29 -5.53
C ASP A 76 -1.84 16.36 -4.08
N LYS A 77 -2.75 16.52 -3.11
CA LYS A 77 -2.38 16.49 -1.67
C LYS A 77 -1.84 15.14 -1.22
N ILE A 78 -2.29 14.04 -1.83
CA ILE A 78 -1.75 12.71 -1.56
C ILE A 78 -0.33 12.62 -2.12
N ILE A 79 -0.08 13.09 -3.34
CA ILE A 79 1.27 13.14 -3.91
C ILE A 79 2.18 14.00 -3.02
N GLU A 80 1.76 15.21 -2.66
CA GLU A 80 2.52 16.13 -1.81
C GLU A 80 2.92 15.46 -0.49
N ARG A 81 2.00 14.71 0.14
CA ARG A 81 2.28 13.93 1.34
C ARG A 81 3.45 12.96 1.12
N PHE A 82 3.40 12.13 0.08
CA PHE A 82 4.40 11.07 -0.13
C PHE A 82 5.72 11.57 -0.72
N GLU A 83 5.71 12.61 -1.55
CA GLU A 83 6.92 13.13 -2.20
C GLU A 83 7.68 14.14 -1.34
N ILE A 84 6.94 15.06 -0.71
CA ILE A 84 7.51 16.27 -0.11
C ILE A 84 7.58 16.14 1.39
N ARG A 85 6.48 15.71 2.03
CA ARG A 85 6.33 15.79 3.49
C ARG A 85 6.85 14.56 4.21
N ASP A 86 6.47 13.37 3.75
CA ASP A 86 6.64 12.13 4.51
C ASP A 86 7.78 11.29 3.90
N PHE A 87 8.68 10.76 4.75
CA PHE A 87 9.77 9.89 4.30
C PHE A 87 9.28 8.56 3.71
N GLN A 88 8.01 8.22 3.90
CA GLN A 88 7.38 6.98 3.43
C GLN A 88 7.54 6.81 1.91
N GLY A 89 7.25 7.84 1.11
CA GLY A 89 7.42 7.74 -0.35
C GLY A 89 8.88 7.54 -0.77
N LYS A 90 9.83 8.17 -0.06
CA LYS A 90 11.28 7.97 -0.31
C LYS A 90 11.71 6.53 0.02
N ILE A 91 11.21 5.97 1.11
CA ILE A 91 11.49 4.58 1.50
C ILE A 91 10.85 3.60 0.50
N ALA A 92 9.59 3.82 0.09
CA ALA A 92 8.92 3.01 -0.91
C ALA A 92 9.68 2.97 -2.24
N LYS A 93 10.09 4.14 -2.76
CA LYS A 93 10.92 4.24 -3.97
C LYS A 93 12.25 3.51 -3.79
N ARG A 94 12.90 3.66 -2.63
CA ARG A 94 14.19 3.00 -2.34
C ARG A 94 14.05 1.48 -2.30
N LEU A 95 13.02 0.96 -1.65
CA LEU A 95 12.75 -0.47 -1.58
C LEU A 95 12.40 -1.05 -2.94
N ALA A 96 11.52 -0.38 -3.69
CA ALA A 96 11.16 -0.78 -5.04
C ALA A 96 12.40 -0.86 -5.95
N SER A 97 13.29 0.14 -5.86
CA SER A 97 14.58 0.13 -6.56
C SER A 97 15.50 -1.03 -6.17
N ILE A 98 15.56 -1.41 -4.88
CA ILE A 98 16.36 -2.56 -4.42
C ILE A 98 15.78 -3.88 -4.94
N LEU A 99 14.46 -3.98 -4.97
CA LEU A 99 13.73 -5.17 -5.41
C LEU A 99 13.58 -5.27 -6.94
N GLY A 100 13.97 -4.24 -7.68
CA GLY A 100 13.81 -4.20 -9.14
C GLY A 100 12.37 -4.04 -9.63
N VAL A 101 11.49 -3.48 -8.78
CA VAL A 101 10.06 -3.26 -9.07
C VAL A 101 9.69 -1.78 -9.00
N LYS A 102 8.42 -1.47 -9.24
CA LYS A 102 7.88 -0.10 -9.12
C LYS A 102 7.18 0.10 -7.78
N ALA A 103 7.21 1.34 -7.31
CA ALA A 103 6.43 1.80 -6.17
C ALA A 103 5.14 2.46 -6.66
N TYR A 104 4.04 2.19 -5.98
CA TYR A 104 2.72 2.74 -6.31
C TYR A 104 2.06 3.34 -5.07
N ILE A 105 1.30 4.42 -5.26
CA ILE A 105 0.29 4.84 -4.28
C ILE A 105 -1.05 4.30 -4.75
N VAL A 106 -1.76 3.59 -3.88
CA VAL A 106 -3.12 3.10 -4.12
C VAL A 106 -4.07 3.85 -3.20
N LEU A 107 -4.92 4.69 -3.79
CA LEU A 107 -6.08 5.28 -3.11
C LEU A 107 -7.32 4.43 -3.41
N TYR A 108 -8.07 4.05 -2.38
CA TYR A 108 -9.32 3.30 -2.56
C TYR A 108 -10.47 3.88 -1.72
N LYS A 109 -11.71 3.68 -2.17
CA LYS A 109 -12.92 3.92 -1.35
C LYS A 109 -13.10 2.83 -0.30
N TYR A 110 -13.71 3.16 0.84
CA TYR A 110 -13.84 2.22 1.96
C TYR A 110 -14.49 0.86 1.61
N ASP A 111 -15.35 0.84 0.60
CA ASP A 111 -16.07 -0.33 0.09
C ASP A 111 -15.35 -1.05 -1.07
N CYS A 112 -14.14 -0.59 -1.42
CA CYS A 112 -13.37 -1.08 -2.57
C CYS A 112 -14.11 -0.96 -3.92
N SER A 113 -15.06 -0.02 -4.07
CA SER A 113 -15.79 0.21 -5.33
C SER A 113 -14.99 0.99 -6.37
N GLU A 114 -13.96 1.72 -5.96
CA GLU A 114 -13.18 2.60 -6.81
C GLU A 114 -11.74 2.70 -6.32
N PHE A 115 -10.80 2.67 -7.26
CA PHE A 115 -9.36 2.74 -7.00
C PHE A 115 -8.70 3.81 -7.87
N PHE A 116 -7.66 4.42 -7.33
CA PHE A 116 -6.78 5.33 -8.05
C PHE A 116 -5.35 4.87 -7.78
N VAL A 117 -4.57 4.68 -8.83
CA VAL A 117 -3.18 4.24 -8.72
C VAL A 117 -2.26 5.28 -9.36
N TYR A 118 -1.27 5.70 -8.59
CA TYR A 118 -0.19 6.58 -9.02
C TYR A 118 1.11 5.79 -9.05
N ASN A 119 1.81 5.76 -10.20
CA ASN A 119 3.16 5.21 -10.26
C ASN A 119 4.13 6.20 -9.62
N LEU A 120 4.48 5.92 -8.37
CA LEU A 120 5.35 6.74 -7.54
C LEU A 120 6.79 6.70 -8.06
N SER A 121 7.27 5.57 -8.59
CA SER A 121 8.63 5.46 -9.12
C SER A 121 8.88 6.40 -10.32
N ASP A 122 7.91 6.54 -11.21
CA ASP A 122 8.06 7.28 -12.46
C ASP A 122 7.33 8.63 -12.46
N ASN A 123 6.70 9.01 -11.35
CA ASN A 123 5.83 10.18 -11.22
C ASN A 123 4.73 10.23 -12.32
N GLY A 124 4.13 9.07 -12.60
CA GLY A 124 3.13 8.92 -13.68
C GLY A 124 1.79 9.61 -13.36
N PRO A 125 0.83 9.65 -14.30
CA PRO A 125 -0.50 10.15 -13.99
C PRO A 125 -1.25 9.21 -13.03
N TRP A 126 -2.28 9.73 -12.36
CA TRP A 126 -3.27 8.90 -11.67
C TRP A 126 -4.10 8.12 -12.68
N ASN A 127 -4.21 6.81 -12.47
CA ASN A 127 -5.08 5.93 -13.24
C ASN A 127 -6.23 5.49 -12.35
N LYS A 128 -7.46 5.65 -12.83
CA LYS A 128 -8.67 5.23 -12.12
C LYS A 128 -9.07 3.82 -12.57
N PHE A 129 -9.44 2.98 -11.61
CA PHE A 129 -9.92 1.62 -11.84
C PHE A 129 -11.21 1.34 -11.06
N ASP A 130 -12.05 0.49 -11.63
CA ASP A 130 -13.06 -0.27 -10.88
C ASP A 130 -12.42 -1.56 -10.32
N PRO A 131 -13.15 -2.42 -9.57
CA PRO A 131 -12.57 -3.65 -9.02
C PRO A 131 -11.92 -4.58 -10.05
N LYS A 132 -12.54 -4.74 -11.23
CA LYS A 132 -12.00 -5.61 -12.29
C LYS A 132 -10.76 -5.01 -12.93
N GLY A 133 -10.78 -3.70 -13.16
CA GLY A 133 -9.62 -2.97 -13.67
C GLY A 133 -8.45 -3.01 -12.69
N MET A 134 -8.73 -2.93 -11.38
CA MET A 134 -7.71 -3.04 -10.34
C MET A 134 -7.12 -4.46 -10.30
N GLU A 135 -7.95 -5.49 -10.42
CA GLU A 135 -7.50 -6.89 -10.55
C GLU A 135 -6.57 -7.05 -11.77
N SER A 136 -6.99 -6.60 -12.96
CA SER A 136 -6.16 -6.66 -14.17
C SER A 136 -4.85 -5.86 -14.04
N PHE A 137 -4.89 -4.70 -13.37
CA PHE A 137 -3.67 -3.93 -13.08
C PHE A 137 -2.72 -4.76 -12.21
N LEU A 138 -3.21 -5.35 -11.12
CA LEU A 138 -2.40 -6.16 -10.21
C LEU A 138 -1.82 -7.41 -10.90
N GLU A 139 -2.58 -8.04 -11.80
CA GLU A 139 -2.09 -9.17 -12.62
C GLU A 139 -1.00 -8.77 -13.62
N SER A 140 -1.01 -7.51 -14.07
CA SER A 140 -0.06 -6.98 -15.05
C SER A 140 1.31 -6.57 -14.49
N LEU A 141 1.45 -6.53 -13.15
CA LEU A 141 2.69 -6.17 -12.46
C LEU A 141 3.82 -7.20 -12.66
#